data_AF-A0A8J3IG34-F1
#
_entry.id   AF-A0A8J3IG34-F1
#
_cell.length_a   1.000
_cell.length_b   1.000
_cell.length_c   1.000
_cell.angle_alpha   90.00
_cell.angle_beta   90.00
_cell.angle_gamma   90.00
#
_symmetry.space_group_name_H-M   'P 1'
#
loop_
_entity.id
_entity.type
_entity.pdbx_description
1 polymer ?
#
loop_
_entity_poly.entity_id
_entity_poly.type
_entity_poly.pdbx_seq_one_letter_code
_entity_poly.pdbx_strand_id
1 'polypeptide(L)'
;MKQGKHTRGAVGSLTYQKHLDTMTVEEGIAWLMGMKERLTSKQQRERRYLDRRAARGTQTPTDDAYEQDQVLESELLALLEGLIDQFQRDMTGGQR
;
A
#
# COMPACT_ATOMS: atom_id res chain seq x y z
N MET A 1 36.01 4.63 -23.78
CA MET A 1 35.80 3.40 -22.98
C MET A 1 34.59 3.62 -22.08
N LYS A 2 33.63 2.69 -22.10
CA LYS A 2 32.37 2.73 -21.33
C LYS A 2 32.61 2.19 -19.92
N GLN A 3 32.14 2.89 -18.90
CA GLN A 3 31.74 2.35 -17.59
C GLN A 3 30.61 3.27 -17.10
N GLY A 4 29.44 2.86 -16.62
CA GLY A 4 28.88 1.57 -16.26
C GLY A 4 27.71 1.94 -15.34
N LYS A 5 26.48 1.95 -15.86
CA LYS A 5 25.26 2.18 -15.08
C LYS A 5 25.07 1.01 -14.11
N HIS A 6 24.64 1.31 -12.87
CA HIS A 6 23.85 0.53 -11.89
C HIS A 6 24.28 1.04 -10.49
N THR A 7 23.41 1.39 -9.54
CA THR A 7 22.25 0.68 -8.98
C THR A 7 21.27 1.69 -8.36
N ARG A 8 19.97 1.65 -8.72
CA ARG A 8 18.89 1.11 -7.86
C ARG A 8 19.09 1.34 -6.36
N GLY A 9 18.29 2.26 -5.84
CA GLY A 9 18.03 2.43 -4.42
C GLY A 9 16.89 3.44 -4.30
N ALA A 10 15.66 3.05 -4.66
CA ALA A 10 14.50 3.74 -4.13
C ALA A 10 14.49 3.41 -2.64
N VAL A 11 15.21 4.22 -1.87
CA VAL A 11 15.26 4.18 -0.41
C VAL A 11 13.81 4.28 0.04
N GLY A 12 13.28 3.17 0.56
CA GLY A 12 11.99 3.16 1.21
C GLY A 12 12.01 4.27 2.25
N SER A 13 11.22 5.31 2.01
CA SER A 13 11.10 6.42 2.94
C SER A 13 10.45 5.87 4.21
N LEU A 14 11.30 5.48 5.16
CA LEU A 14 10.96 5.35 6.58
C LEU A 14 10.47 6.73 7.00
N THR A 15 9.17 6.93 6.81
CA THR A 15 8.49 8.18 7.11
C THR A 15 8.38 8.21 8.63
N TYR A 16 9.03 9.20 9.24
CA TYR A 16 9.00 9.47 10.68
C TYR A 16 7.55 9.41 11.17
N GLN A 17 7.21 8.33 11.88
CA GLN A 17 5.83 8.00 12.21
C GLN A 17 5.53 8.63 13.56
N LYS A 18 4.77 9.74 13.54
CA LYS A 18 4.06 10.20 14.73
C LYS A 18 3.24 9.01 15.23
N HIS A 19 3.35 8.66 16.50
CA HIS A 19 2.64 7.51 17.03
C HIS A 19 1.13 7.80 16.96
N LEU A 20 0.31 6.80 16.60
CA LEU A 20 -1.12 7.02 16.28
C LEU A 20 -1.88 7.71 17.44
N ASP A 21 -1.47 7.46 18.68
CA ASP A 21 -2.01 8.07 19.90
C ASP A 21 -1.71 9.58 20.04
N THR A 22 -0.75 10.11 19.28
CA THR A 22 -0.37 11.52 19.30
C THR A 22 -0.93 12.30 18.11
N MET A 23 -1.50 11.60 17.11
CA MET A 23 -2.15 12.23 15.96
C MET A 23 -3.50 12.84 16.36
N THR A 24 -3.86 13.99 15.78
CA THR A 24 -5.27 14.40 15.78
C THR A 24 -6.08 13.41 14.93
N VAL A 25 -7.40 13.42 15.08
CA VAL A 25 -8.26 12.54 14.28
C VAL A 25 -8.11 12.82 12.78
N GLU A 26 -8.02 14.09 12.40
CA GLU A 26 -7.82 14.51 11.00
C GLU A 26 -6.47 14.05 10.47
N GLU A 27 -5.40 14.19 11.26
CA GLU A 27 -4.06 13.69 10.91
C GLU A 27 -4.08 12.17 10.74
N GLY A 28 -4.74 11.45 11.64
CA GLY A 28 -4.89 10.00 11.59
C GLY A 28 -5.62 9.54 10.34
N ILE A 29 -6.75 10.19 10.00
CA ILE A 29 -7.50 9.89 8.77
C ILE A 29 -6.66 10.18 7.53
N ALA A 30 -6.02 11.34 7.45
CA ALA A 30 -5.16 11.69 6.31
C ALA A 30 -4.02 10.69 6.14
N TRP A 31 -3.42 10.23 7.24
CA TRP A 31 -2.38 9.22 7.23
C TRP A 31 -2.90 7.85 6.74
N LEU A 32 -4.07 7.40 7.24
CA LEU A 32 -4.70 6.14 6.81
C LEU A 32 -5.07 6.18 5.32
N MET A 33 -5.62 7.29 4.84
CA MET A 33 -5.92 7.49 3.41
C MET A 33 -4.65 7.43 2.55
N GLY A 34 -3.57 8.07 3.00
CA GLY A 34 -2.27 8.00 2.32
C GLY A 34 -1.64 6.60 2.36
N MET A 35 -1.90 5.81 3.40
CA MET A 35 -1.51 4.39 3.44
C MET A 35 -2.30 3.57 2.42
N LYS A 36 -3.62 3.74 2.38
CA LYS A 36 -4.52 3.10 1.41
C LYS A 36 -4.06 3.37 -0.02
N GLU A 37 -3.80 4.63 -0.36
CA GLU A 37 -3.37 5.01 -1.72
C GLU A 37 -2.04 4.35 -2.13
N ARG A 38 -1.06 4.31 -1.21
CA ARG A 38 0.24 3.66 -1.45
C ARG A 38 0.10 2.15 -1.65
N LEU A 39 -0.73 1.49 -0.83
CA LEU A 39 -0.98 0.07 -0.91
C LEU A 39 -1.73 -0.29 -2.21
N THR A 40 -2.78 0.44 -2.55
CA THR A 40 -3.48 0.30 -3.84
C THR A 40 -2.53 0.47 -5.02
N SER A 41 -1.64 1.46 -4.94
CA SER A 41 -0.64 1.68 -5.98
C SER A 41 0.38 0.53 -6.09
N LYS A 42 0.76 -0.11 -4.98
CA LYS A 42 1.61 -1.31 -4.97
C LYS A 42 0.89 -2.47 -5.65
N GLN A 43 -0.33 -2.78 -5.20
CA GLN A 43 -1.14 -3.87 -5.75
C GLN A 43 -1.34 -3.73 -7.27
N GLN A 44 -1.65 -2.52 -7.75
CA GLN A 44 -1.79 -2.26 -9.19
C GLN A 44 -0.50 -2.49 -9.98
N ARG A 45 0.68 -2.12 -9.42
CA ARG A 45 1.96 -2.37 -10.09
C ARG A 45 2.26 -3.87 -10.19
N GLU A 46 1.97 -4.62 -9.14
CA GLU A 46 2.18 -6.06 -9.08
C GLU A 46 1.21 -6.80 -10.00
N ARG A 47 -0.06 -6.37 -10.05
CA ARG A 47 -1.02 -6.91 -11.01
C ARG A 47 -0.57 -6.71 -12.46
N ARG A 48 -0.15 -5.49 -12.81
CA ARG A 48 0.41 -5.21 -14.15
C ARG A 48 1.66 -6.03 -14.45
N TYR A 49 2.45 -6.39 -13.43
CA TYR A 49 3.59 -7.27 -13.61
C TYR A 49 3.14 -8.69 -13.95
N LEU A 50 2.21 -9.26 -13.17
CA LEU A 50 1.66 -10.59 -13.39
C LEU A 50 0.96 -10.70 -14.75
N ASP A 51 0.18 -9.70 -15.16
CA ASP A 51 -0.49 -9.70 -16.46
C ASP A 51 0.53 -9.77 -17.63
N ARG A 52 1.65 -9.03 -17.52
CA ARG A 52 2.75 -9.10 -18.52
C ARG A 52 3.48 -10.45 -18.51
N ARG A 53 3.52 -11.13 -17.37
CA ARG A 53 4.19 -12.42 -17.18
C ARG A 53 3.33 -13.57 -17.70
N ALA A 54 2.03 -13.55 -17.41
CA ALA A 54 1.04 -14.48 -17.94
C ALA A 54 1.06 -14.53 -19.48
N ALA A 55 1.17 -13.36 -20.13
CA ALA A 55 1.28 -13.28 -21.59
C ALA A 55 2.54 -13.94 -22.19
N ARG A 56 3.57 -14.21 -21.37
CA ARG A 56 4.83 -14.85 -21.79
C ARG A 56 4.86 -16.36 -21.47
N GLY A 57 3.83 -16.89 -20.80
CA GLY A 57 3.69 -18.33 -20.53
C GLY A 57 4.77 -18.95 -19.63
N THR A 58 5.53 -18.13 -18.89
CA THR A 58 6.54 -18.61 -17.94
C THR A 58 6.14 -18.15 -16.54
N GLN A 59 6.09 -19.07 -15.59
CA GLN A 59 5.90 -18.79 -14.17
C GLN A 59 7.24 -18.77 -13.46
N THR A 60 7.42 -17.84 -12.53
CA THR A 60 8.62 -17.69 -11.70
C THR A 60 8.23 -17.62 -10.23
N PRO A 61 9.16 -17.91 -9.30
CA PRO A 61 8.89 -17.76 -7.87
C PRO A 61 8.45 -16.33 -7.46
N THR A 62 8.83 -15.31 -8.24
CA THR A 62 8.35 -13.94 -8.02
C THR A 62 6.87 -13.77 -8.38
N ASP A 63 6.38 -14.51 -9.38
CA ASP A 63 4.96 -14.50 -9.72
C ASP A 63 4.15 -15.07 -8.55
N ASP A 64 4.58 -16.22 -7.99
CA ASP A 64 3.95 -16.87 -6.84
C ASP A 64 3.92 -15.96 -5.60
N ALA A 65 5.03 -15.26 -5.32
CA ALA A 65 5.11 -14.33 -4.20
C ALA A 65 4.11 -13.18 -4.34
N TYR A 66 3.99 -12.58 -5.54
CA TYR A 66 3.02 -11.51 -5.77
C TYR A 66 1.57 -11.99 -5.75
N GLU A 67 1.29 -13.22 -6.20
CA GLU A 67 -0.04 -13.81 -6.08
C GLU A 67 -0.45 -14.03 -4.63
N GLN A 68 0.48 -14.50 -3.79
CA GLN A 68 0.26 -14.65 -2.34
C GLN A 68 0.10 -13.31 -1.65
N ASP A 69 0.96 -12.33 -1.98
CA ASP A 69 0.89 -10.98 -1.43
C ASP A 69 -0.45 -10.31 -1.75
N GLN A 70 -1.03 -10.52 -2.94
CA GLN A 70 -2.31 -9.92 -3.32
C GLN A 70 -3.46 -10.25 -2.36
N VAL A 71 -3.47 -11.44 -1.77
CA VAL A 71 -4.48 -11.83 -0.78
C VAL A 71 -4.33 -10.97 0.47
N LEU A 72 -3.13 -10.94 1.03
CA LEU A 72 -2.82 -10.16 2.22
C LEU A 72 -3.05 -8.65 2.00
N GLU A 73 -2.66 -8.13 0.84
CA GLU A 73 -2.89 -6.72 0.48
C GLU A 73 -4.38 -6.38 0.39
N SER A 74 -5.20 -7.30 -0.12
CA SER A 74 -6.65 -7.11 -0.22
C SER A 74 -7.29 -7.08 1.16
N GLU A 75 -6.87 -7.96 2.08
CA GLU A 75 -7.30 -7.95 3.48
C GLU A 75 -6.89 -6.65 4.18
N LEU A 76 -5.66 -6.19 3.98
CA LEU A 76 -5.17 -4.94 4.54
C LEU A 76 -5.91 -3.72 3.98
N LEU A 77 -6.23 -3.70 2.69
CA LEU A 77 -7.04 -2.63 2.10
C LEU A 77 -8.44 -2.59 2.69
N ALA A 78 -9.10 -3.74 2.82
CA ALA A 78 -10.43 -3.83 3.45
C ALA A 78 -10.40 -3.36 4.92
N LEU A 79 -9.35 -3.73 5.67
CA LEU A 79 -9.16 -3.26 7.04
C LEU A 79 -8.96 -1.74 7.10
N LEU A 80 -8.14 -1.17 6.21
CA LEU A 80 -7.93 0.28 6.14
C LEU A 80 -9.23 1.02 5.80
N GLU A 81 -10.04 0.49 4.88
CA GLU A 81 -11.35 1.04 4.54
C GLU A 81 -12.29 1.04 5.74
N GLY A 82 -12.41 -0.09 6.44
CA GLY A 82 -13.25 -0.20 7.64
C GLY A 82 -12.83 0.77 8.74
N LEU A 83 -11.53 0.96 8.95
CA LEU A 83 -11.00 1.91 9.93
C LEU A 83 -11.29 3.37 9.53
N ILE A 84 -11.04 3.73 8.27
CA ILE A 84 -11.33 5.08 7.76
C ILE A 84 -12.81 5.40 7.91
N ASP A 85 -13.68 4.47 7.51
CA ASP A 85 -15.14 4.64 7.62
C ASP A 85 -15.57 4.79 9.08
N GLN A 86 -14.98 4.01 9.99
CA GLN A 86 -15.28 4.12 11.42
C GLN A 86 -14.90 5.50 11.98
N PHE A 87 -13.69 5.98 11.69
CA PHE A 87 -13.25 7.30 12.15
C PHE A 87 -14.12 8.43 11.57
N GLN A 88 -14.53 8.33 10.30
CA GLN A 88 -15.42 9.30 9.68
C GLN A 88 -16.82 9.31 10.31
N ARG A 89 -17.35 8.14 10.68
CA ARG A 89 -18.62 8.03 11.43
C ARG A 89 -18.52 8.66 12.82
N ASP A 90 -17.43 8.40 13.54
CA ASP A 90 -17.27 8.93 14.90
C ASP A 90 -17.14 10.47 14.90
N MET A 91 -16.46 11.05 13.90
CA MET A 91 -16.41 12.51 13.73
C MET A 91 -17.77 13.13 13.38
N THR A 92 -18.60 12.44 12.60
CA THR A 92 -19.90 12.97 12.14
C THR A 92 -21.04 12.69 13.13
N GLY A 93 -20.90 11.67 13.98
CA GLY A 93 -21.88 11.29 15.01
C GLY A 93 -21.65 11.93 16.39
N GLY A 94 -20.50 12.56 16.63
CA GLY A 94 -20.12 13.17 17.92
C GLY A 94 -20.73 14.54 18.24
N GLN A 95 -21.64 15.07 17.41
CA GLN A 95 -22.42 16.27 17.73
C GLN A 95 -23.82 15.88 18.26
N ARG A 96 -23.91 15.39 19.49
CA ARG A 96 -25.16 15.35 20.26
C ARG A 96 -24.91 15.63 21.73
#